data_AF-A0A059KYU4-F1
#
_entry.id   AF-A0A059KYU4-F1
#
_cell.length_a   1.000
_cell.length_b   1.000
_cell.length_c   1.000
_cell.angle_alpha   90.00
_cell.angle_beta   90.00
_cell.angle_gamma   90.00
#
_symmetry.space_group_name_H-M   'P 1'
#
loop_
_entity.id
_entity.type
_entity.pdbx_description
1 polymer ?
#
loop_
_entity_poly.entity_id
_entity_poly.type
_entity_poly.pdbx_seq_one_letter_code
_entity_poly.pdbx_strand_id
1 'polypeptide(L)'
;MGLFNNGKYGKGEFVGFIAYLKHKSNETFNKVFGNFGLYPIYDWGDSRLYADDLKTYSGWVKLTNDTFAQAQPSHADTEFDELLKTKEEAHYLKTWHWFYRMGMAGRTLQEYKTTMWSMAKVRIADILKKEITFHVGAATVTSTLGKVFTSEKSVAILLRWHVYRPSHVVNDDYEKITPIVQQAVNGTAGVNWPPAVASWGDAHEAVLTEKLLSAAAAINSTITTSIVFGATQPQGSVRTGRNTFVLEV
;
A
#
# COMPACT_ATOMS: atom_id res chain seq x y z
N MET A 1 -13.79 3.69 0.26
CA MET A 1 -14.08 4.88 1.10
C MET A 1 -13.25 4.80 2.37
N GLY A 2 -12.84 5.94 2.94
CA GLY A 2 -12.03 5.99 4.15
C GLY A 2 -12.85 5.83 5.44
N LEU A 3 -12.27 6.28 6.56
CA LEU A 3 -12.94 6.30 7.87
C LEU A 3 -14.07 7.33 7.90
N PHE A 4 -15.16 7.02 8.61
CA PHE A 4 -16.24 7.95 8.88
C PHE A 4 -15.93 8.73 10.15
N ASN A 5 -15.85 10.06 10.06
CA ASN A 5 -15.62 10.94 11.20
C ASN A 5 -16.35 12.27 11.00
N ASN A 6 -16.87 12.87 12.09
CA ASN A 6 -17.58 14.15 12.07
C ASN A 6 -18.66 14.24 10.97
N GLY A 7 -19.47 13.18 10.83
CA GLY A 7 -20.58 13.12 9.88
C GLY A 7 -20.19 12.91 8.41
N LYS A 8 -18.90 12.70 8.09
CA LYS A 8 -18.41 12.54 6.72
C LYS A 8 -17.41 11.39 6.58
N TYR A 9 -17.42 10.72 5.45
CA TYR A 9 -16.36 9.78 5.06
C TYR A 9 -15.13 10.52 4.54
N GLY A 10 -13.95 10.06 4.97
CA GLY A 10 -12.66 10.46 4.40
C GLY A 10 -12.35 9.78 3.07
N LYS A 11 -11.28 10.24 2.41
CA LYS A 11 -10.74 9.62 1.20
C LYS A 11 -10.36 8.16 1.46
N GLY A 12 -10.50 7.30 0.45
CA GLY A 12 -10.17 5.87 0.57
C GLY A 12 -9.24 5.37 -0.52
N GLU A 13 -8.40 4.40 -0.18
CA GLU A 13 -7.37 3.85 -1.07
C GLU A 13 -7.94 3.10 -2.30
N PHE A 14 -9.13 2.51 -2.17
CA PHE A 14 -9.77 1.83 -3.30
C PHE A 14 -9.99 2.76 -4.49
N VAL A 15 -10.20 4.06 -4.25
CA VAL A 15 -10.35 5.05 -5.33
C VAL A 15 -9.02 5.29 -6.06
N GLY A 16 -7.89 5.24 -5.35
CA GLY A 16 -6.58 5.26 -5.99
C GLY A 16 -6.39 4.09 -6.95
N PHE A 17 -6.86 2.90 -6.58
CA PHE A 17 -6.88 1.75 -7.48
C PHE A 17 -7.81 1.96 -8.69
N ILE A 18 -9.00 2.52 -8.50
CA ILE A 18 -9.91 2.85 -9.62
C ILE A 18 -9.23 3.79 -10.62
N ALA A 19 -8.58 4.86 -10.13
CA ALA A 19 -7.84 5.80 -10.97
C ALA A 19 -6.66 5.13 -11.69
N TYR A 20 -5.92 4.26 -10.99
CA TYR A 20 -4.81 3.51 -11.58
C TYR A 20 -5.29 2.54 -12.68
N LEU A 21 -6.41 1.84 -12.47
CA LEU A 21 -7.00 0.96 -13.47
C LEU A 21 -7.44 1.74 -14.71
N LYS A 22 -8.10 2.89 -14.54
CA LYS A 22 -8.48 3.78 -15.65
C LYS A 22 -7.25 4.18 -16.48
N HIS A 23 -6.15 4.54 -15.81
CA HIS A 23 -4.90 4.90 -16.48
C HIS A 23 -4.23 3.72 -17.20
N LYS A 24 -4.26 2.51 -16.62
CA LYS A 24 -3.63 1.31 -17.21
C LYS A 24 -4.45 0.68 -18.33
N SER A 25 -5.76 0.61 -18.17
CA SER A 25 -6.69 0.04 -19.15
C SER A 25 -8.05 0.69 -19.00
N ASN A 26 -8.31 1.70 -19.83
CA ASN A 26 -9.60 2.38 -19.87
C ASN A 26 -10.73 1.41 -20.26
N GLU A 27 -10.43 0.41 -21.09
CA GLU A 27 -11.39 -0.64 -21.47
C GLU A 27 -11.84 -1.47 -20.25
N THR A 28 -10.89 -2.01 -19.47
CA THR A 28 -11.21 -2.80 -18.27
C THR A 28 -11.85 -1.91 -17.20
N PHE A 29 -11.40 -0.66 -17.06
CA PHE A 29 -12.07 0.31 -16.21
C PHE A 29 -13.54 0.51 -16.60
N ASN A 30 -13.86 0.69 -17.89
CA ASN A 30 -15.24 0.86 -18.34
C ASN A 30 -16.10 -0.39 -18.09
N LYS A 31 -15.54 -1.59 -18.27
CA LYS A 31 -16.22 -2.86 -17.97
C LYS A 31 -16.59 -3.00 -16.49
N VAL A 32 -15.82 -2.41 -15.58
CA VAL A 32 -16.01 -2.59 -14.12
C VAL A 32 -16.68 -1.39 -13.46
N PHE A 33 -16.38 -0.16 -13.88
CA PHE A 33 -16.80 1.06 -13.20
C PHE A 33 -17.42 2.08 -14.15
N GLY A 34 -16.73 2.44 -15.24
CA GLY A 34 -17.13 3.57 -16.10
C GLY A 34 -18.51 3.42 -16.73
N ASN A 35 -18.85 2.24 -17.27
CA ASN A 35 -20.18 1.97 -17.83
C ASN A 35 -21.29 1.88 -16.76
N PHE A 36 -20.91 1.90 -15.48
CA PHE A 36 -21.83 1.93 -14.33
C PHE A 36 -21.83 3.29 -13.65
N GLY A 37 -21.33 4.32 -14.34
CA GLY A 37 -21.37 5.70 -13.89
C GLY A 37 -20.43 6.02 -12.74
N LEU A 38 -19.49 5.14 -12.37
CA LEU A 38 -18.57 5.38 -11.24
C LEU A 38 -17.19 5.80 -11.73
N TYR A 39 -16.77 7.00 -11.32
CA TYR A 39 -15.48 7.57 -11.71
C TYR A 39 -14.70 8.07 -10.49
N PRO A 40 -13.36 8.04 -10.51
CA PRO A 40 -12.58 8.76 -9.52
C PRO A 40 -12.71 10.27 -9.78
N ILE A 41 -12.68 11.09 -8.73
CA ILE A 41 -12.66 12.56 -8.90
C ILE A 41 -11.39 13.01 -9.61
N TYR A 42 -10.26 12.39 -9.25
CA TYR A 42 -8.95 12.71 -9.79
C TYR A 42 -8.39 11.51 -10.56
N ASP A 43 -7.73 11.79 -11.68
CA ASP A 43 -7.06 10.78 -12.47
C ASP A 43 -5.69 10.42 -11.89
N TRP A 44 -5.16 9.26 -12.30
CA TRP A 44 -3.84 8.82 -11.87
C TRP A 44 -2.76 9.85 -12.23
N GLY A 45 -1.84 10.10 -11.30
CA GLY A 45 -0.80 11.12 -11.43
C GLY A 45 -1.19 12.48 -10.86
N ASP A 46 -2.46 12.70 -10.53
CA ASP A 46 -2.88 13.91 -9.80
C ASP A 46 -2.33 13.88 -8.36
N SER A 47 -1.67 14.96 -7.95
CA SER A 47 -1.06 15.08 -6.63
C SER A 47 -2.07 14.95 -5.48
N ARG A 48 -3.36 15.21 -5.72
CA ARG A 48 -4.42 15.12 -4.70
C ARG A 48 -4.84 13.69 -4.37
N LEU A 49 -4.42 12.71 -5.18
CA LEU A 49 -4.56 11.28 -4.88
C LEU A 49 -3.47 10.79 -3.93
N TYR A 50 -2.27 11.35 -4.02
CA TYR A 50 -1.11 10.84 -3.31
C TYR A 50 -0.90 11.59 -1.98
N ALA A 51 -1.01 10.85 -0.88
CA ALA A 51 -0.67 11.35 0.46
C ALA A 51 0.79 11.00 0.75
N ASP A 52 1.69 11.98 0.62
CA ASP A 52 3.13 11.74 0.73
C ASP A 52 3.56 11.30 2.14
N ASP A 53 2.94 11.84 3.18
CA ASP A 53 3.16 11.51 4.58
C ASP A 53 2.74 10.07 4.94
N LEU A 54 1.83 9.49 4.15
CA LEU A 54 1.35 8.12 4.33
C LEU A 54 1.84 7.18 3.25
N LYS A 55 2.45 7.67 2.16
CA LYS A 55 2.78 6.90 0.94
C LYS A 55 1.57 6.06 0.47
N THR A 56 0.38 6.66 0.45
CA THR A 56 -0.87 6.01 0.02
C THR A 56 -1.55 6.79 -1.10
N TYR A 57 -2.35 6.09 -1.89
CA TYR A 57 -3.12 6.66 -3.00
C TYR A 57 -4.60 6.63 -2.66
N SER A 58 -5.11 7.73 -2.10
CA SER A 58 -6.47 7.84 -1.60
C SER A 58 -7.25 8.94 -2.32
N GLY A 59 -8.47 8.62 -2.72
CA GLY A 59 -9.34 9.54 -3.45
C GLY A 59 -10.78 9.48 -2.97
N TRP A 60 -11.62 10.19 -3.72
CA TRP A 60 -13.07 10.10 -3.63
C TRP A 60 -13.67 9.96 -5.04
N VAL A 61 -14.93 9.57 -5.11
CA VAL A 61 -15.61 9.22 -6.37
C VAL A 61 -16.64 10.26 -6.76
N LYS A 62 -16.93 10.31 -8.05
CA LYS A 62 -18.03 11.05 -8.66
C LYS A 62 -18.91 10.07 -9.44
N LEU A 63 -20.19 10.40 -9.52
CA LEU A 63 -21.20 9.63 -10.25
C LEU A 63 -21.66 10.42 -11.46
N THR A 64 -21.99 9.73 -12.54
CA THR A 64 -22.62 10.34 -13.71
C THR A 64 -23.99 10.90 -13.34
N ASN A 65 -24.30 12.10 -13.84
CA ASN A 65 -25.61 12.72 -13.66
C ASN A 65 -26.46 12.60 -14.95
N ASP A 66 -27.66 13.20 -14.95
CA ASP A 66 -28.61 13.10 -16.06
C ASP A 66 -28.11 13.71 -17.38
N THR A 67 -27.03 14.51 -17.34
CA THR A 67 -26.43 15.11 -18.54
C THR A 67 -25.38 14.20 -19.20
N PHE A 68 -25.06 13.07 -18.59
CA PHE A 68 -24.02 12.16 -19.05
C PHE A 68 -24.36 11.50 -20.40
N ALA A 69 -23.53 11.76 -21.41
CA ALA A 69 -23.74 11.28 -22.77
C ALA A 69 -22.86 10.05 -23.08
N GLN A 70 -23.40 8.84 -22.87
CA GLN A 70 -22.65 7.56 -23.00
C GLN A 70 -21.91 7.36 -24.34
N ALA A 71 -22.40 7.94 -25.44
CA ALA A 71 -21.83 7.74 -26.77
C ALA A 71 -20.60 8.62 -27.07
N GLN A 72 -20.17 9.49 -26.15
CA GLN A 72 -19.05 10.41 -26.39
C GLN A 72 -17.69 9.81 -25.98
N PRO A 73 -16.60 10.14 -26.72
CA PRO A 73 -15.25 9.65 -26.42
C PRO A 73 -14.60 10.31 -25.20
N SER A 74 -15.13 11.45 -24.77
CA SER A 74 -14.65 12.23 -23.63
C SER A 74 -15.83 12.86 -22.90
N HIS A 75 -15.75 12.96 -21.58
CA HIS A 75 -16.80 13.54 -20.76
C HIS A 75 -16.31 14.80 -20.05
N ALA A 76 -17.14 15.83 -20.05
CA ALA A 76 -16.92 17.06 -19.29
C ALA A 76 -17.15 16.81 -17.80
N ASP A 77 -16.45 17.53 -16.93
CA ASP A 77 -16.64 17.42 -15.47
C ASP A 77 -18.07 17.77 -15.03
N THR A 78 -18.80 18.56 -15.81
CA THR A 78 -20.22 18.90 -15.58
C THR A 78 -21.17 17.72 -15.73
N GLU A 79 -20.74 16.63 -16.39
CA GLU A 79 -21.53 15.39 -16.52
C GLU A 79 -21.46 14.50 -15.27
N PHE A 80 -20.81 14.97 -14.20
CA PHE A 80 -20.62 14.23 -12.97
C PHE A 80 -20.92 15.06 -11.73
N ASP A 81 -21.49 14.39 -10.74
CA ASP A 81 -21.65 14.93 -9.39
C ASP A 81 -20.73 14.18 -8.42
N GLU A 82 -20.03 14.92 -7.55
CA GLU A 82 -19.29 14.28 -6.47
C GLU A 82 -20.25 13.50 -5.57
N LEU A 83 -19.91 12.25 -5.26
CA LEU A 83 -20.72 11.47 -4.31
C LEU A 83 -20.67 12.16 -2.94
N LEU A 84 -21.84 12.43 -2.36
CA LEU A 84 -21.90 13.04 -1.04
C LEU A 84 -21.20 12.15 0.00
N LYS A 85 -20.45 12.80 0.91
CA LYS A 85 -19.65 12.11 1.93
C LYS A 85 -20.47 11.67 3.15
N THR A 86 -21.78 11.88 3.14
CA THR A 86 -22.69 11.45 4.22
C THR A 86 -22.74 9.93 4.29
N LYS A 87 -23.29 9.39 5.38
CA LYS A 87 -23.28 7.95 5.60
C LYS A 87 -24.19 7.23 4.60
N GLU A 88 -25.37 7.81 4.39
CA GLU A 88 -26.47 7.31 3.57
C GLU A 88 -26.04 7.18 2.11
N GLU A 89 -25.46 8.25 1.56
CA GLU A 89 -25.05 8.34 0.16
C GLU A 89 -23.85 7.42 -0.12
N ALA A 90 -22.83 7.48 0.74
CA ALA A 90 -21.67 6.61 0.65
C ALA A 90 -22.01 5.11 0.75
N HIS A 91 -23.06 4.74 1.50
CA HIS A 91 -23.49 3.36 1.65
C HIS A 91 -24.01 2.73 0.35
N TYR A 92 -24.44 3.54 -0.63
CA TYR A 92 -24.79 3.04 -1.95
C TYR A 92 -23.67 2.18 -2.56
N LEU A 93 -22.41 2.61 -2.43
CA LEU A 93 -21.24 1.88 -2.92
C LEU A 93 -20.83 0.66 -2.07
N LYS A 94 -21.51 0.42 -0.94
CA LYS A 94 -21.31 -0.77 -0.09
C LYS A 94 -22.40 -1.82 -0.30
N THR A 95 -23.33 -1.58 -1.21
CA THR A 95 -24.40 -2.54 -1.51
C THR A 95 -23.86 -3.81 -2.16
N TRP A 96 -24.64 -4.88 -2.09
CA TRP A 96 -24.31 -6.17 -2.70
C TRP A 96 -23.99 -6.07 -4.19
N HIS A 97 -24.64 -5.16 -4.92
CA HIS A 97 -24.39 -4.92 -6.33
C HIS A 97 -22.91 -4.63 -6.62
N TRP A 98 -22.32 -3.68 -5.88
CA TRP A 98 -20.91 -3.31 -6.03
C TRP A 98 -19.97 -4.40 -5.55
N PHE A 99 -20.30 -5.04 -4.43
CA PHE A 99 -19.51 -6.17 -3.92
C PHE A 99 -19.38 -7.30 -4.95
N TYR A 100 -20.49 -7.78 -5.51
CA TYR A 100 -20.47 -8.84 -6.50
C TYR A 100 -19.79 -8.40 -7.80
N ARG A 101 -19.99 -7.16 -8.25
CA ARG A 101 -19.32 -6.61 -9.43
C ARG A 101 -17.80 -6.66 -9.31
N MET A 102 -17.26 -6.16 -8.21
CA MET A 102 -15.80 -6.19 -7.95
C MET A 102 -15.30 -7.63 -7.78
N GLY A 103 -16.06 -8.47 -7.09
CA GLY A 103 -15.73 -9.89 -6.92
C GLY A 103 -15.71 -10.66 -8.25
N MET A 104 -16.63 -10.36 -9.17
CA MET A 104 -16.64 -10.96 -10.51
C MET A 104 -15.51 -10.43 -11.38
N ALA A 105 -15.24 -9.11 -11.36
CA ALA A 105 -14.10 -8.53 -12.06
C ALA A 105 -12.78 -9.22 -11.64
N GLY A 106 -12.58 -9.43 -10.34
CA GLY A 106 -11.43 -10.15 -9.80
C GLY A 106 -11.34 -11.63 -10.20
N ARG A 107 -12.44 -12.25 -10.64
CA ARG A 107 -12.43 -13.65 -11.13
C ARG A 107 -12.24 -13.73 -12.65
N THR A 108 -12.86 -12.83 -13.40
CA THR A 108 -13.02 -12.97 -14.85
C THR A 108 -12.12 -12.04 -15.67
N LEU A 109 -11.67 -10.92 -15.11
CA LEU A 109 -10.88 -9.93 -15.85
C LEU A 109 -9.40 -10.04 -15.47
N GLN A 110 -8.59 -10.56 -16.38
CA GLN A 110 -7.16 -10.75 -16.14
C GLN A 110 -6.44 -9.42 -15.89
N GLU A 111 -6.75 -8.38 -16.67
CA GLU A 111 -6.16 -7.04 -16.50
C GLU A 111 -6.49 -6.42 -15.15
N TYR A 112 -7.69 -6.66 -14.61
CA TYR A 112 -8.07 -6.20 -13.27
C TYR A 112 -7.15 -6.83 -12.22
N LYS A 113 -6.91 -8.14 -12.29
CA LYS A 113 -6.02 -8.87 -11.37
C LYS A 113 -4.57 -8.41 -11.48
N THR A 114 -4.03 -8.30 -12.70
CA THR A 114 -2.64 -7.87 -12.90
C THR A 114 -2.45 -6.41 -12.51
N THR A 115 -3.47 -5.57 -12.65
CA THR A 115 -3.46 -4.18 -12.17
C THR A 115 -3.44 -4.10 -10.64
N MET A 116 -4.17 -4.98 -9.94
CA MET A 116 -4.08 -5.05 -8.46
C MET A 116 -2.64 -5.34 -8.01
N TRP A 117 -1.97 -6.28 -8.68
CA TRP A 117 -0.56 -6.58 -8.43
C TRP A 117 0.35 -5.39 -8.75
N SER A 118 0.14 -4.76 -9.91
CA SER A 118 0.95 -3.60 -10.33
C SER A 118 0.81 -2.42 -9.37
N MET A 119 -0.39 -2.17 -8.84
CA MET A 119 -0.63 -1.14 -7.83
C MET A 119 0.07 -1.47 -6.51
N ALA A 120 0.08 -2.75 -6.10
CA ALA A 120 0.83 -3.18 -4.94
C ALA A 120 2.34 -2.94 -5.12
N LYS A 121 2.90 -3.19 -6.31
CA LYS A 121 4.30 -2.88 -6.63
C LYS A 121 4.60 -1.38 -6.49
N VAL A 122 3.72 -0.50 -6.97
CA VAL A 122 3.86 0.96 -6.81
C VAL A 122 3.92 1.33 -5.33
N ARG A 123 3.00 0.80 -4.51
CA ARG A 123 3.00 1.05 -3.06
C ARG A 123 4.28 0.59 -2.39
N ILE A 124 4.76 -0.62 -2.70
CA ILE A 124 6.01 -1.15 -2.13
C ILE A 124 7.18 -0.25 -2.52
N ALA A 125 7.30 0.14 -3.79
CA ALA A 125 8.35 1.04 -4.24
C ALA A 125 8.38 2.35 -3.45
N ASP A 126 7.22 2.96 -3.17
CA ASP A 126 7.17 4.22 -2.41
C ASP A 126 7.48 4.05 -0.92
N ILE A 127 7.05 2.94 -0.30
CA ILE A 127 7.46 2.59 1.07
C ILE A 127 8.98 2.43 1.14
N LEU A 128 9.58 1.70 0.21
CA LEU A 128 11.01 1.40 0.22
C LEU A 128 11.90 2.60 -0.06
N LYS A 129 11.36 3.68 -0.65
CA LYS A 129 12.04 4.97 -0.82
C LYS A 129 12.12 5.80 0.47
N LYS A 130 11.31 5.50 1.49
CA LYS A 130 11.32 6.25 2.75
C LYS A 130 12.73 6.22 3.36
N GLU A 131 13.29 7.40 3.58
CA GLU A 131 14.56 7.58 4.29
C GLU A 131 14.37 7.46 5.80
N ILE A 132 15.33 6.82 6.46
CA ILE A 132 15.42 6.70 7.91
C ILE A 132 16.85 7.02 8.35
N THR A 133 16.98 7.59 9.55
CA THR A 133 18.26 8.00 10.12
C THR A 133 18.43 7.38 11.49
N PHE A 134 19.49 6.60 11.68
CA PHE A 134 19.80 5.89 12.92
C PHE A 134 21.29 5.96 13.22
N HIS A 135 21.73 5.41 14.34
CA HIS A 135 23.12 5.48 14.80
C HIS A 135 23.76 4.10 14.85
N VAL A 136 25.00 4.00 14.37
CA VAL A 136 25.86 2.83 14.46
C VAL A 136 27.15 3.24 15.16
N GLY A 137 27.28 2.92 16.45
CA GLY A 137 28.32 3.49 17.30
C GLY A 137 28.18 5.02 17.36
N ALA A 138 29.26 5.74 17.00
CA ALA A 138 29.25 7.22 16.93
C ALA A 138 28.80 7.77 15.56
N ALA A 139 28.58 6.92 14.56
CA ALA A 139 28.24 7.34 13.21
C ALA A 139 26.71 7.47 13.04
N THR A 140 26.27 8.60 12.49
CA THR A 140 24.90 8.78 12.00
C THR A 140 24.80 8.22 10.59
N VAL A 141 23.86 7.30 10.38
CA VAL A 141 23.61 6.63 9.10
C VAL A 141 22.23 7.03 8.60
N THR A 142 22.17 7.62 7.41
CA THR A 142 20.93 7.87 6.67
C THR A 142 20.85 6.90 5.50
N SER A 143 19.74 6.18 5.39
CA SER A 143 19.52 5.14 4.36
C SER A 143 18.02 5.02 4.08
N THR A 144 17.64 4.28 3.04
CA THR A 144 16.22 4.01 2.76
C THR A 144 15.77 2.68 3.38
N LEU A 145 14.46 2.55 3.61
CA LEU A 145 13.87 1.28 4.04
C LEU A 145 14.23 0.13 3.09
N GLY A 146 14.26 0.37 1.78
CA GLY A 146 14.66 -0.63 0.78
C GLY A 146 16.14 -1.01 0.78
N LYS A 147 17.01 -0.20 1.39
CA LYS A 147 18.42 -0.55 1.62
C LYS A 147 18.62 -1.23 2.97
N VAL A 148 17.81 -0.90 3.98
CA VAL A 148 17.88 -1.51 5.31
C VAL A 148 17.23 -2.90 5.32
N PHE A 149 16.07 -3.06 4.69
CA PHE A 149 15.30 -4.31 4.63
C PHE A 149 15.28 -4.84 3.20
N THR A 150 15.98 -5.95 2.95
CA THR A 150 16.20 -6.47 1.59
C THR A 150 15.72 -7.91 1.42
N SER A 151 15.28 -8.57 2.49
CA SER A 151 14.63 -9.87 2.38
C SER A 151 13.15 -9.71 2.00
N GLU A 152 12.63 -10.70 1.28
CA GLU A 152 11.22 -10.76 0.93
C GLU A 152 10.33 -10.76 2.18
N LYS A 153 10.76 -11.48 3.23
CA LYS A 153 10.05 -11.53 4.51
C LYS A 153 9.96 -10.16 5.19
N SER A 154 11.05 -9.41 5.29
CA SER A 154 11.04 -8.06 5.87
C SER A 154 10.12 -7.12 5.11
N VAL A 155 10.21 -7.14 3.77
CA VAL A 155 9.37 -6.28 2.91
C VAL A 155 7.89 -6.65 3.04
N ALA A 156 7.56 -7.94 3.12
CA ALA A 156 6.20 -8.39 3.36
C ALA A 156 5.65 -7.93 4.73
N ILE A 157 6.46 -7.97 5.79
CA ILE A 157 6.10 -7.43 7.12
C ILE A 157 5.83 -5.93 7.02
N LEU A 158 6.74 -5.17 6.41
CA LEU A 158 6.60 -3.72 6.23
C LEU A 158 5.32 -3.37 5.47
N LEU A 159 5.05 -4.05 4.36
CA LEU A 159 3.83 -3.86 3.59
C LEU A 159 2.59 -4.14 4.43
N ARG A 160 2.55 -5.26 5.15
CA ARG A 160 1.39 -5.64 5.94
C ARG A 160 1.13 -4.68 7.10
N TRP A 161 2.19 -4.22 7.76
CA TRP A 161 2.09 -3.17 8.76
C TRP A 161 1.59 -1.87 8.13
N HIS A 162 2.18 -1.44 7.01
CA HIS A 162 1.77 -0.21 6.32
C HIS A 162 0.29 -0.23 5.92
N VAL A 163 -0.23 -1.36 5.41
CA VAL A 163 -1.67 -1.50 5.10
C VAL A 163 -2.55 -1.30 6.33
N TYR A 164 -2.11 -1.73 7.51
CA TYR A 164 -2.88 -1.59 8.75
C TYR A 164 -2.75 -0.19 9.38
N ARG A 165 -1.52 0.36 9.41
CA ARG A 165 -1.17 1.67 9.99
C ARG A 165 -0.06 2.31 9.15
N PRO A 166 -0.39 3.05 8.07
CA PRO A 166 0.62 3.63 7.19
C PRO A 166 1.58 4.57 7.93
N SER A 167 1.05 5.41 8.82
CA SER A 167 1.82 6.39 9.58
C SER A 167 2.91 5.77 10.46
N HIS A 168 2.72 4.55 10.96
CA HIS A 168 3.75 3.88 11.77
C HIS A 168 4.98 3.46 10.95
N VAL A 169 4.87 3.42 9.62
CA VAL A 169 5.96 2.95 8.75
C VAL A 169 6.66 4.11 8.06
N VAL A 170 5.93 5.16 7.66
CA VAL A 170 6.47 6.20 6.75
C VAL A 170 6.25 7.64 7.19
N ASN A 171 5.44 7.92 8.21
CA ASN A 171 5.19 9.29 8.67
C ASN A 171 6.24 9.70 9.72
N ASP A 172 6.96 10.79 9.50
CA ASP A 172 8.09 11.19 10.33
C ASP A 172 7.76 11.39 11.82
N ASP A 173 6.55 11.85 12.15
CA ASP A 173 6.14 12.12 13.53
C ASP A 173 5.72 10.86 14.28
N TYR A 174 5.31 9.81 13.57
CA TYR A 174 4.66 8.64 14.14
C TYR A 174 5.36 7.32 13.82
N GLU A 175 6.39 7.33 12.97
CA GLU A 175 7.05 6.12 12.52
C GLU A 175 7.70 5.36 13.69
N LYS A 176 7.67 4.03 13.58
CA LYS A 176 8.15 3.09 14.61
C LYS A 176 9.30 2.25 14.11
N ILE A 177 9.71 2.39 12.85
CA ILE A 177 10.72 1.58 12.19
C ILE A 177 12.13 2.00 12.60
N THR A 178 12.45 3.29 12.65
CA THR A 178 13.79 3.75 13.07
C THR A 178 14.12 3.30 14.50
N PRO A 179 13.23 3.42 15.50
CA PRO A 179 13.50 2.86 16.82
C PRO A 179 13.76 1.35 16.81
N ILE A 180 13.09 0.59 15.95
CA ILE A 180 13.31 -0.87 15.81
C ILE A 180 14.69 -1.15 15.23
N VAL A 181 15.09 -0.42 14.19
CA VAL A 181 16.43 -0.53 13.61
C VAL A 181 17.48 -0.18 14.66
N GLN A 182 17.27 0.90 15.42
CA GLN A 182 18.17 1.30 16.51
C GLN A 182 18.29 0.23 17.59
N GLN A 183 17.18 -0.40 17.98
CA GLN A 183 17.18 -1.50 18.95
C GLN A 183 17.90 -2.75 18.42
N ALA A 184 17.79 -3.06 17.12
CA ALA A 184 18.52 -4.15 16.49
C ALA A 184 20.03 -3.89 16.50
N VAL A 185 20.45 -2.67 16.15
CA VAL A 185 21.86 -2.26 16.14
C VAL A 185 22.46 -2.28 17.55
N ASN A 186 21.73 -1.77 18.56
CA ASN A 186 22.25 -1.65 19.92
C ASN A 186 22.16 -2.95 20.74
N GLY A 187 21.16 -3.79 20.46
CA GLY A 187 20.72 -4.84 21.38
C GLY A 187 21.19 -6.25 21.05
N THR A 188 21.90 -6.46 19.94
CA THR A 188 22.23 -7.81 19.49
C THR A 188 23.68 -8.17 19.70
N ALA A 189 23.93 -8.97 20.74
CA ALA A 189 25.23 -9.59 20.98
C ALA A 189 25.61 -10.52 19.81
N GLY A 190 26.87 -10.48 19.39
CA GLY A 190 27.41 -11.39 18.36
C GLY A 190 27.22 -10.95 16.91
N VAL A 191 26.56 -9.82 16.63
CA VAL A 191 26.50 -9.20 15.30
C VAL A 191 27.23 -7.87 15.32
N ASN A 192 28.27 -7.73 14.52
CA ASN A 192 29.01 -6.48 14.37
C ASN A 192 28.34 -5.61 13.29
N TRP A 193 27.86 -4.43 13.66
CA TRP A 193 27.15 -3.51 12.75
C TRP A 193 28.12 -2.49 12.15
N PRO A 194 28.53 -2.62 10.88
CA PRO A 194 29.29 -1.58 10.20
C PRO A 194 28.37 -0.41 9.79
N PRO A 195 28.85 0.84 9.78
CA PRO A 195 28.04 1.99 9.34
C PRO A 195 27.53 1.89 7.90
N ALA A 196 28.27 1.21 7.02
CA ALA A 196 27.88 1.00 5.64
C ALA A 196 26.80 -0.10 5.50
N VAL A 197 25.53 0.29 5.36
CA VAL A 197 24.38 -0.64 5.21
C VAL A 197 24.55 -1.66 4.06
N ALA A 198 25.26 -1.28 3.00
CA ALA A 198 25.57 -2.17 1.88
C ALA A 198 26.44 -3.37 2.27
N SER A 199 27.19 -3.30 3.38
CA SER A 199 28.02 -4.39 3.88
C SER A 199 27.28 -5.35 4.82
N TRP A 200 26.01 -5.09 5.12
CA TRP A 200 25.20 -5.97 5.96
C TRP A 200 24.83 -7.25 5.22
N GLY A 201 25.18 -8.40 5.80
CA GLY A 201 24.79 -9.74 5.33
C GLY A 201 23.58 -10.34 6.07
N ASP A 202 23.36 -11.64 5.86
CA ASP A 202 22.18 -12.38 6.33
C ASP A 202 21.95 -12.32 7.84
N ALA A 203 23.01 -12.33 8.65
CA ALA A 203 22.89 -12.24 10.10
C ALA A 203 22.22 -10.93 10.55
N HIS A 204 22.52 -9.81 9.89
CA HIS A 204 21.92 -8.51 10.16
C HIS A 204 20.44 -8.49 9.76
N GLU A 205 20.14 -9.02 8.56
CA GLU A 205 18.78 -9.10 8.03
C GLU A 205 17.90 -9.98 8.92
N ALA A 206 18.41 -11.10 9.43
CA ALA A 206 17.68 -11.99 10.35
C ALA A 206 17.26 -11.25 11.64
N VAL A 207 18.19 -10.52 12.26
CA VAL A 207 17.93 -9.74 13.47
C VAL A 207 16.92 -8.62 13.22
N LEU A 208 17.10 -7.87 12.12
CA LEU A 208 16.16 -6.82 11.71
C LEU A 208 14.76 -7.38 11.49
N THR A 209 14.66 -8.51 10.79
CA THR A 209 13.39 -9.18 10.50
C THR A 209 12.69 -9.61 11.79
N GLU A 210 13.44 -10.19 12.74
CA GLU A 210 12.90 -10.64 14.02
C GLU A 210 12.35 -9.49 14.87
N LYS A 211 13.12 -8.40 15.00
CA LYS A 211 12.69 -7.21 15.74
C LYS A 211 11.48 -6.55 15.08
N LEU A 212 11.50 -6.45 13.75
CA LEU A 212 10.39 -5.91 12.97
C LEU A 212 9.12 -6.74 13.15
N LEU A 213 9.22 -8.06 13.04
CA LEU A 213 8.09 -8.98 13.23
C LEU A 213 7.52 -8.88 14.65
N SER A 214 8.39 -8.84 15.67
CA SER A 214 7.97 -8.73 17.07
C SER A 214 7.21 -7.44 17.33
N ALA A 215 7.71 -6.31 16.82
CA ALA A 215 7.04 -5.02 16.95
C ALA A 215 5.71 -4.96 16.19
N ALA A 216 5.66 -5.52 14.98
CA ALA A 216 4.42 -5.62 14.21
C ALA A 216 3.36 -6.48 14.94
N ALA A 217 3.77 -7.60 15.53
CA ALA A 217 2.91 -8.51 16.28
C ALA A 217 2.30 -7.86 17.52
N ALA A 218 3.06 -6.99 18.21
CA ALA A 218 2.58 -6.24 19.37
C ALA A 218 1.45 -5.25 19.01
N ILE A 219 1.44 -4.75 17.77
CA ILE A 219 0.41 -3.82 17.29
C ILE A 219 -0.80 -4.56 16.72
N ASN A 220 -0.56 -5.65 16.00
CA ASN A 220 -1.61 -6.49 15.44
C ASN A 220 -1.11 -7.93 15.27
N SER A 221 -1.55 -8.81 16.17
CA SER A 221 -1.16 -10.21 16.17
C SER A 221 -1.61 -10.98 14.92
N THR A 222 -2.61 -10.51 14.16
CA THR A 222 -3.02 -11.17 12.91
C THR A 222 -2.00 -11.01 11.77
N ILE A 223 -1.06 -10.06 11.91
CA ILE A 223 0.03 -9.86 10.94
C ILE A 223 0.93 -11.10 10.91
N THR A 224 1.23 -11.71 12.05
CA THR A 224 2.11 -12.89 12.13
C THR A 224 1.53 -14.07 11.37
N THR A 225 0.23 -14.34 11.51
CA THR A 225 -0.46 -15.40 10.78
C THR A 225 -0.41 -15.17 9.26
N SER A 226 -0.50 -13.92 8.81
CA SER A 226 -0.48 -13.58 7.38
C SER A 226 0.91 -13.80 6.75
N ILE A 227 1.99 -13.63 7.52
CA ILE A 227 3.37 -13.79 7.03
C ILE A 227 3.80 -15.26 6.99
N VAL A 228 3.25 -16.09 7.88
CA VAL A 228 3.52 -17.54 7.91
C VAL A 228 2.59 -18.31 6.97
N PHE A 229 1.56 -17.66 6.43
CA PHE A 229 0.62 -18.29 5.51
C PHE A 229 1.35 -18.82 4.27
N GLY A 230 1.19 -20.10 3.99
CA GLY A 230 1.87 -20.75 2.86
C GLY A 230 3.31 -21.18 3.13
N ALA A 231 3.87 -20.99 4.34
CA ALA A 231 5.25 -21.39 4.66
C ALA A 231 5.51 -22.90 4.48
N THR A 232 4.47 -23.73 4.52
CA THR A 232 4.53 -25.19 4.26
C THR A 232 4.32 -25.54 2.78
N GLN A 233 4.08 -24.56 1.92
CA GLN A 233 3.86 -24.76 0.49
C GLN A 233 5.18 -24.58 -0.29
N PRO A 234 5.45 -25.38 -1.33
CA PRO A 234 6.70 -25.31 -2.12
C PRO A 234 7.01 -23.93 -2.73
N GLN A 235 5.98 -23.09 -2.91
CA GLN A 235 6.07 -21.74 -3.48
C GLN A 235 5.67 -20.64 -2.48
N GLY A 236 5.32 -21.00 -1.24
CA GLY A 236 4.68 -20.08 -0.29
C GLY A 236 5.56 -19.58 0.86
N SER A 237 6.80 -20.06 0.99
CA SER A 237 7.71 -19.53 2.00
C SER A 237 8.38 -18.25 1.51
N VAL A 238 8.12 -17.13 2.20
CA VAL A 238 8.85 -15.88 2.00
C VAL A 238 10.36 -16.08 2.21
N ARG A 239 11.17 -15.58 1.29
CA ARG A 239 12.63 -15.69 1.38
C ARG A 239 13.17 -14.78 2.49
N THR A 240 14.09 -15.29 3.30
CA THR A 240 14.62 -14.62 4.51
C THR A 240 16.01 -14.04 4.35
N GLY A 241 16.74 -14.42 3.30
CA GLY A 241 18.11 -13.95 3.07
C GLY A 241 18.18 -12.49 2.63
N ARG A 242 19.32 -11.85 2.85
CA ARG A 242 19.64 -10.51 2.34
C ARG A 242 19.52 -10.50 0.82
N ASN A 243 19.01 -9.40 0.26
CA ASN A 243 18.83 -9.20 -1.18
C ASN A 243 17.98 -10.26 -1.89
N THR A 244 17.14 -10.99 -1.16
CA THR A 244 16.22 -11.97 -1.76
C THR A 244 14.96 -11.35 -2.32
N PHE A 245 14.61 -10.13 -1.89
CA PHE A 245 13.52 -9.38 -2.46
C PHE A 245 13.95 -8.72 -3.79
N VAL A 246 13.21 -9.01 -4.85
CA VAL A 246 13.37 -8.38 -6.15
C VAL A 246 12.03 -7.80 -6.56
N LEU A 247 11.97 -6.48 -6.69
CA LEU A 247 10.82 -5.82 -7.27
C LEU A 247 11.01 -5.82 -8.79
N GLU A 248 10.30 -6.71 -9.49
CA GLU A 248 10.27 -6.69 -10.95
C GLU A 248 9.72 -5.36 -11.44
N VAL A 249 10.45 -4.71 -12.37
CA VAL A 249 10.06 -3.45 -13.01
C VAL A 249 8.84 -3.71 -13.89
#